data_AF-R2VIF0-F1
#
_entry.id   AF-R2VIF0-F1
#
_cell.length_a   1.000
_cell.length_b   1.000
_cell.length_c   1.000
_cell.angle_alpha   90.00
_cell.angle_beta   90.00
_cell.angle_gamma   90.00
#
_symmetry.space_group_name_H-M   'P 1'
#
loop_
_entity.id
_entity.type
_entity.pdbx_description
1 polymer ?
#
loop_
_entity_poly.entity_id
_entity_poly.type
_entity_poly.pdbx_seq_one_letter_code
_entity_poly.pdbx_strand_id
1 'polypeptide(L)' 'MNKTLAVYFENGRTAYFEKVENFKYDNVHDITIEFDYFGIKSQVKRHAVFNFDAIAGYALQEDGE' A
#
# COMPACT_ATOMS: atom_id res chain seq x y z
N MET A 1 0.87 -13.94 9.34
CA MET A 1 0.11 -12.70 9.52
C MET A 1 -0.22 -12.14 8.15
N ASN A 2 -1.49 -11.93 7.85
CA ASN A 2 -1.89 -11.22 6.64
C ASN A 2 -1.85 -9.72 6.95
N LYS A 3 -1.27 -8.93 6.05
CA LYS A 3 -1.34 -7.47 6.13
C LYS A 3 -2.27 -6.95 5.05
N THR A 4 -3.10 -5.99 5.41
CA THR A 4 -3.95 -5.24 4.48
C THR A 4 -3.55 -3.78 4.52
N LEU A 5 -3.57 -3.13 3.36
CA LEU A 5 -3.26 -1.71 3.23
C LEU A 5 -4.41 -1.01 2.52
N ALA A 6 -4.92 0.05 3.13
CA ALA A 6 -5.77 1.04 2.48
C ALA A 6 -4.92 2.25 2.07
N VAL A 7 -5.05 2.68 0.82
CA VAL A 7 -4.48 3.93 0.32
C VAL A 7 -5.62 4.89 -0.01
N TYR A 8 -5.60 6.07 0.60
CA TYR A 8 -6.60 7.12 0.43
C TYR A 8 -6.09 8.16 -0.57
N PHE A 9 -6.81 8.40 -1.65
CA PHE A 9 -6.47 9.40 -2.65
C PHE A 9 -7.13 10.75 -2.33
N GLU A 10 -6.51 11.86 -2.75
CA GLU A 10 -7.04 13.21 -2.52
C GLU A 10 -8.43 13.44 -3.12
N ASN A 11 -8.77 12.69 -4.17
CA ASN A 11 -10.09 12.74 -4.81
C ASN A 11 -11.17 11.94 -4.06
N GLY A 12 -10.88 11.46 -2.84
CA GLY A 12 -11.81 10.70 -2.00
C GLY A 12 -11.95 9.22 -2.38
N ARG A 13 -11.20 8.72 -3.37
CA ARG A 13 -11.17 7.29 -3.70
C ARG A 13 -10.28 6.54 -2.71
N THR A 14 -10.53 5.25 -2.57
CA THR A 14 -9.70 4.35 -1.76
C THR A 14 -9.32 3.12 -2.57
N ALA A 15 -8.06 2.70 -2.47
CA ALA A 15 -7.59 1.41 -2.96
C ALA A 15 -7.24 0.50 -1.78
N TYR A 16 -7.65 -0.76 -1.89
CA TYR A 16 -7.35 -1.80 -0.90
C TYR A 16 -6.40 -2.83 -1.49
N PHE A 17 -5.38 -3.18 -0.72
CA PHE A 17 -4.38 -4.18 -1.06
C PHE A 17 -4.35 -5.27 0.00
N GLU A 18 -4.41 -6.51 -0.45
CA GLU A 18 -4.38 -7.70 0.40
C GLU A 18 -3.03 -8.42 0.26
N LYS A 19 -2.66 -9.17 1.31
CA LYS A 19 -1.41 -9.93 1.38
C LYS A 19 -0.20 -9.02 1.11
N VAL A 20 -0.17 -7.89 1.80
CA VAL A 20 0.89 -6.89 1.66
C VAL A 20 2.17 -7.41 2.31
N GLU A 21 3.28 -7.31 1.59
CA GLU A 21 4.61 -7.74 1.98
C GLU A 21 5.61 -6.61 1.74
N ASN A 22 6.77 -6.65 2.40
CA ASN A 22 7.90 -5.73 2.15
C ASN A 22 7.53 -4.23 2.20
N PHE A 23 6.54 -3.86 3.02
CA PHE A 23 6.13 -2.46 3.17
C PHE A 23 7.28 -1.61 3.71
N LYS A 24 7.60 -0.53 3.01
CA LYS A 24 8.60 0.45 3.41
C LYS A 24 8.06 1.86 3.23
N TYR A 25 8.56 2.73 4.09
CA TYR A 25 8.36 4.17 4.02
C TYR A 25 9.73 4.81 3.81
N ASP A 26 9.94 5.46 2.67
CA ASP A 26 11.14 6.25 2.41
C ASP A 26 10.84 7.72 2.71
N ASN A 27 11.64 8.31 3.59
CA ASN A 27 11.54 9.71 4.01
C ASN A 27 12.75 10.55 3.60
N VAL A 28 13.70 10.00 2.84
CA VAL A 28 15.00 10.62 2.55
C VAL A 28 15.01 11.31 1.18
N HIS A 29 14.42 10.70 0.14
CA HIS A 29 14.55 11.20 -1.23
C HIS A 29 13.22 11.68 -1.81
N ASP A 30 12.16 10.90 -1.63
CA ASP A 30 10.80 11.23 -2.02
C ASP A 30 9.90 10.55 -0.98
N ILE A 31 9.06 11.32 -0.29
CA ILE A 31 8.17 10.78 0.74
C ILE A 31 7.26 9.76 0.06
N THR A 32 7.58 8.47 0.18
CA THR A 32 6.94 7.41 -0.61
C THR A 32 6.64 6.21 0.26
N ILE A 33 5.61 5.47 -0.14
CA ILE A 33 5.38 4.11 0.32
C ILE A 33 5.59 3.15 -0.84
N GLU A 34 6.33 2.07 -0.56
CA GLU A 34 6.51 0.96 -1.50
C GLU A 34 6.17 -0.35 -0.81
N PHE A 35 5.54 -1.26 -1.56
CA PHE A 35 5.13 -2.56 -1.03
C PHE A 35 4.83 -3.56 -2.16
N ASP A 36 4.94 -4.83 -1.81
CA ASP A 36 4.47 -5.93 -2.66
C ASP A 36 3.05 -6.35 -2.25
N TYR A 37 2.24 -6.77 -3.22
CA TYR A 37 0.88 -7.25 -2.99
C TYR A 37 0.50 -8.35 -3.97
N PHE A 38 -0.52 -9.14 -3.61
CA PHE A 38 -1.09 -10.14 -4.52
C PHE A 38 -2.25 -9.54 -5.31
N GLY A 39 -2.08 -9.36 -6.62
CA GLY A 39 -3.12 -8.77 -7.47
C GLY A 39 -4.25 -9.75 -7.73
N ILE A 40 -5.40 -9.61 -7.05
CA ILE A 40 -6.56 -10.52 -7.14
C ILE A 40 -7.04 -10.73 -8.58
N LYS A 41 -7.12 -9.68 -9.39
CA LYS A 41 -7.54 -9.81 -10.79
C LYS A 41 -6.51 -10.49 -11.68
N SER A 42 -5.23 -10.26 -11.41
CA SER A 42 -4.14 -10.78 -12.27
C SER A 42 -3.54 -12.09 -11.77
N GLN A 43 -3.87 -12.52 -10.55
CA GLN A 43 -3.34 -13.72 -9.90
C GLN A 43 -1.80 -13.77 -9.85
N VAL A 44 -1.16 -12.60 -9.74
CA VAL A 44 0.31 -12.47 -9.68
C VAL A 44 0.73 -11.45 -8.63
N LYS A 45 1.94 -11.64 -8.08
CA LYS A 45 2.58 -10.65 -7.22
C LYS A 45 2.92 -9.40 -8.02
N ARG A 46 2.72 -8.23 -7.42
CA ARG A 46 3.00 -6.92 -8.00
C ARG A 46 3.67 -6.04 -6.97
N HIS A 47 4.43 -5.08 -7.47
CA HIS A 47 5.05 -4.04 -6.68
C HIS A 47 4.31 -2.73 -6.92
N ALA A 48 3.99 -1.98 -5.87
CA ALA A 48 3.37 -0.66 -5.96
C ALA A 48 4.24 0.37 -5.25
N VAL A 49 4.26 1.57 -5.83
CA VAL A 49 4.93 2.76 -5.27
C VAL A 49 3.93 3.91 -5.34
N PHE A 50 3.75 4.60 -4.21
CA PHE A 50 2.96 5.82 -4.12
C PHE A 50 3.81 6.93 -3.53
N ASN A 51 3.81 8.10 -4.19
CA ASN A 51 4.31 9.33 -3.60
C ASN A 51 3.25 9.90 -2.64
N PHE A 52 3.66 10.31 -1.45
CA PHE A 52 2.79 10.94 -0.46
C PHE A 52 2.12 12.21 -0.96
N ASP A 53 2.77 12.98 -1.83
CA ASP A 53 2.18 14.17 -2.45
C ASP A 53 0.99 13.83 -3.38
N ALA A 54 0.82 12.55 -3.74
CA ALA A 54 -0.27 12.08 -4.60
C ALA A 54 -1.37 11.31 -3.84
N ILE A 55 -1.23 11.14 -2.51
CA ILE A 55 -2.19 10.42 -1.68
C ILE A 55 -2.52 11.24 -0.42
N ALA A 56 -3.77 11.16 0.03
CA ALA A 56 -4.17 11.79 1.29
C ALA A 56 -3.64 11.02 2.52
N GLY A 57 -3.26 9.75 2.35
CA GLY A 57 -2.64 8.94 3.39
C GLY A 57 -2.82 7.45 3.16
N TYR A 58 -2.43 6.65 4.15
CA TYR A 58 -2.59 5.20 4.14
C TYR A 58 -2.93 4.65 5.53
N ALA A 59 -3.50 3.45 5.59
CA ALA A 59 -3.68 2.68 6.82
C ALA A 59 -3.22 1.23 6.58
N LEU A 60 -2.17 0.82 7.31
CA LEU A 60 -1.65 -0.56 7.30
C LEU A 60 -2.21 -1.29 8.51
N GLN A 61 -2.96 -2.36 8.27
CA GLN A 61 -3.46 -3.25 9.31
C GLN A 61 -2.72 -4.58 9.22
N GLU A 62 -2.18 -5.03 10.35
CA GLU A 62 -1.70 -6.38 10.52
C GLU A 62 -2.79 -7.17 11.23
N ASP A 63 -3.29 -8.23 10.59
CA ASP A 63 -4.23 -9.12 11.25
C ASP A 63 -3.45 -9.91 12.31
N GLY A 64 -3.59 -9.48 13.57
CA GLY A 64 -3.17 -10.24 14.74
C GLY A 64 -4.11 -11.43 14.97
N GLU A 65 -3.57 -12.54 15.46
CA GLU A 65 -4.37 -13.66 15.99
C GLU A 65 -5.28 -13.21 17.15
#